data_AF-A0A956D5R4-F1
#
_entry.id   AF-A0A956D5R4-F1
#
_cell.length_a   1.000
_cell.length_b   1.000
_cell.length_c   1.000
_cell.angle_alpha   90.00
_cell.angle_beta   90.00
_cell.angle_gamma   90.00
#
_symmetry.space_group_name_H-M   'P 1'
#
loop_
_entity.id
_entity.type
_entity.pdbx_description
1 polymer ?
#
loop_
_entity_poly.entity_id
_entity_poly.type
_entity_poly.pdbx_seq_one_letter_code
_entity_poly.pdbx_strand_id
1 'polypeptide(L)'
;MFGAFFGLLALLAPARGAVPRDALRRGPDHWRDFVAMEPPIRLPRTRGLRDRTQVFVRLTGDERIDVRDGALVFPPGTEADRVEYRRKDGRFTVADVRGTRFDAEGEHFHAFRPERAEVGSPLFGVEWRRGDERARRLGIELFERAMHRGAGFSHGEVGHDERTRDGSVRRFTRLLDCASCHGHERAEASPEAATPLPRRGTDGSGMHVFRYVLANEAPMETYRPIDPNADDPFVSYVCADESTPTGARGTTSIRCANGDVPTLRYALADALAAGDSHAHAVCDSRRALAGWMTERARRTYASRLEECGL
;
A
#
# COMPACT_ATOMS: atom_id res chain seq x y z
N MET A 1 50.85 -33.31 33.30
CA MET A 1 50.06 -33.20 32.06
C MET A 1 48.59 -33.44 32.39
N PHE A 2 47.82 -32.38 32.64
CA PHE A 2 46.35 -32.44 32.68
C PHE A 2 45.85 -31.28 31.85
N GLY A 3 45.46 -31.59 30.61
CA GLY A 3 44.98 -30.63 29.62
C GLY A 3 43.47 -30.46 29.73
N ALA A 4 43.08 -29.19 29.78
CA ALA A 4 41.88 -28.54 29.26
C ALA A 4 40.62 -29.37 28.93
N PHE A 5 39.48 -28.98 29.51
CA PHE A 5 38.17 -28.99 28.85
C PHE A 5 37.27 -27.94 29.52
N PHE A 6 37.47 -26.65 29.18
CA PHE A 6 36.48 -25.61 29.47
C PHE A 6 35.45 -25.62 28.34
N GLY A 7 34.35 -26.34 28.58
CA GLY A 7 33.18 -26.33 27.71
C GLY A 7 32.52 -24.94 27.74
N LEU A 8 32.62 -24.23 26.63
CA LEU A 8 31.88 -23.00 26.39
C LEU A 8 30.39 -23.38 26.18
N LEU A 9 29.62 -23.46 27.26
CA LEU A 9 28.16 -23.49 27.19
C LEU A 9 27.70 -22.09 26.71
N ALA A 10 27.58 -21.94 25.40
CA ALA A 10 26.82 -20.85 24.83
C ALA A 10 25.35 -21.03 25.26
N LEU A 11 24.94 -20.27 26.27
CA LEU A 11 23.55 -20.06 26.63
C LEU A 11 22.85 -19.48 25.40
N LEU A 12 22.23 -20.35 24.61
CA LEU A 12 21.17 -20.01 23.67
C LEU A 12 20.03 -19.42 24.50
N ALA A 13 20.10 -18.11 24.75
CA ALA A 13 18.92 -17.37 25.18
C ALA A 13 17.83 -17.69 24.15
N PRO A 14 16.64 -18.15 24.57
CA PRO A 14 15.54 -18.32 23.63
C PRO A 14 15.38 -16.98 22.94
N ALA A 15 15.54 -16.96 21.62
CA ALA A 15 15.19 -15.80 20.81
C ALA A 15 13.79 -15.42 21.28
N ARG A 16 13.67 -14.26 21.94
CA ARG A 16 12.39 -13.69 22.36
C ARG A 16 11.63 -13.40 21.07
N GLY A 17 11.01 -14.43 20.53
CA GLY A 17 10.06 -14.32 19.43
C GLY A 17 8.93 -13.53 20.02
N ALA A 18 8.92 -12.23 19.74
CA ALA A 18 7.86 -11.35 20.14
C ALA A 18 6.57 -12.01 19.65
N VAL A 19 5.72 -12.41 20.60
CA VAL A 19 4.32 -12.68 20.32
C VAL A 19 3.82 -11.41 19.59
N PRO A 20 3.04 -11.52 18.50
CA PRO A 20 2.44 -10.36 17.87
C PRO A 20 1.87 -9.47 18.98
N ARG A 21 2.24 -8.19 19.01
CA ARG A 21 1.67 -7.27 20.00
C ARG A 21 0.16 -7.48 19.98
N ASP A 22 -0.42 -7.76 21.15
CA ASP A 22 -1.82 -8.19 21.31
C ASP A 22 -2.76 -7.42 20.38
N ALA A 23 -3.83 -8.09 19.93
CA ALA A 23 -4.81 -7.58 18.95
C ALA A 23 -4.96 -6.04 19.01
N LEU A 24 -4.30 -5.36 18.06
CA LEU A 24 -4.25 -3.92 18.04
C LEU A 24 -5.65 -3.39 17.74
N ARG A 25 -6.20 -2.58 18.64
CA ARG A 25 -7.50 -1.94 18.46
C ARG A 25 -7.32 -0.53 17.93
N ARG A 26 -7.97 -0.22 16.81
CA ARG A 26 -8.02 1.14 16.24
C ARG A 26 -9.47 1.60 16.12
N GLY A 27 -9.72 2.85 16.50
CA GLY A 27 -11.02 3.51 16.32
C GLY A 27 -11.18 4.10 14.91
N PRO A 28 -12.41 4.55 14.55
CA PRO A 28 -12.69 5.15 13.24
C PRO A 28 -11.91 6.45 12.98
N ASP A 29 -11.45 7.13 14.03
CA ASP A 29 -10.69 8.38 13.96
C ASP A 29 -9.17 8.19 13.84
N HIS A 30 -8.67 6.96 13.68
CA HIS A 30 -7.22 6.65 13.68
C HIS A 30 -6.41 7.48 12.68
N TRP A 31 -6.97 7.80 11.51
CA TRP A 31 -6.27 8.55 10.45
C TRP A 31 -6.45 10.08 10.52
N ARG A 32 -6.98 10.62 11.62
CA ARG A 32 -7.29 12.06 11.73
C ARG A 32 -6.04 12.95 11.59
N ASP A 33 -4.90 12.48 12.06
CA ASP A 33 -3.62 13.18 12.03
C ASP A 33 -2.66 12.67 10.93
N PHE A 34 -3.20 11.88 9.99
CA PHE A 34 -2.47 11.42 8.82
C PHE A 34 -2.77 12.32 7.63
N VAL A 35 -1.81 12.39 6.71
CA VAL A 35 -2.00 12.99 5.40
C VAL A 35 -2.39 11.92 4.40
N ALA A 36 -3.46 12.16 3.64
CA ALA A 36 -3.84 11.31 2.52
C ALA A 36 -2.85 11.52 1.35
N MET A 37 -2.32 10.43 0.82
CA MET A 37 -1.40 10.41 -0.32
C MET A 37 -2.18 10.10 -1.60
N GLU A 38 -2.22 11.06 -2.50
CA GLU A 38 -2.91 10.98 -3.79
C GLU A 38 -1.90 10.91 -4.94
N PRO A 39 -1.77 9.76 -5.64
CA PRO A 39 -0.94 9.68 -6.84
C PRO A 39 -1.67 10.26 -8.07
N PRO A 40 -0.95 10.86 -9.05
CA PRO A 40 -1.55 11.34 -10.29
C PRO A 40 -2.35 10.27 -11.03
N ILE A 41 -1.77 9.07 -11.16
CA ILE A 41 -2.48 7.91 -11.72
C ILE A 41 -3.21 7.18 -10.60
N ARG A 42 -4.55 7.14 -10.68
CA ARG A 42 -5.41 6.53 -9.67
C ARG A 42 -5.37 5.00 -9.75
N LEU A 43 -5.57 4.33 -8.62
CA LEU A 43 -5.60 2.86 -8.53
C LEU A 43 -6.91 2.28 -9.10
N PRO A 44 -6.88 1.10 -9.73
CA PRO A 44 -8.07 0.50 -10.33
C PRO A 44 -9.11 0.10 -9.27
N ARG A 45 -10.38 0.05 -9.68
CA ARG A 45 -11.53 -0.14 -8.78
C ARG A 45 -12.32 -1.41 -9.11
N THR A 46 -13.12 -1.88 -8.16
CA THR A 46 -14.09 -2.96 -8.44
C THR A 46 -15.31 -2.42 -9.20
N ARG A 47 -16.02 -3.33 -9.89
CA ARG A 47 -17.25 -2.99 -10.61
C ARG A 47 -18.28 -2.35 -9.67
N GLY A 48 -19.01 -1.36 -10.18
CA GLY A 48 -20.04 -0.64 -9.43
C GLY A 48 -19.51 0.35 -8.38
N LEU A 49 -18.20 0.66 -8.40
CA LEU A 49 -17.57 1.69 -7.55
C LEU A 49 -17.87 1.52 -6.06
N ARG A 50 -18.00 0.26 -5.63
CA ARG A 50 -18.33 -0.10 -4.24
C ARG A 50 -17.11 -0.07 -3.34
N ASP A 51 -15.94 0.24 -3.87
CA ASP A 51 -14.71 0.34 -3.11
C ASP A 51 -13.91 1.59 -3.43
N ARG A 52 -13.09 1.97 -2.45
CA ARG A 52 -12.11 3.03 -2.56
C ARG A 52 -10.86 2.56 -1.83
N THR A 53 -9.70 2.90 -2.36
CA THR A 53 -8.43 2.74 -1.64
C THR A 53 -7.85 4.12 -1.39
N GLN A 54 -7.42 4.38 -0.16
CA GLN A 54 -6.64 5.57 0.20
C GLN A 54 -5.35 5.11 0.86
N VAL A 55 -4.26 5.81 0.61
CA VAL A 55 -3.05 5.66 1.42
C VAL A 55 -2.92 6.86 2.34
N PHE A 56 -2.66 6.61 3.61
CA PHE A 56 -2.43 7.62 4.64
C PHE A 56 -1.00 7.49 5.13
N VAL A 57 -0.37 8.61 5.47
CA VAL A 57 0.95 8.62 6.08
C VAL A 57 1.01 9.65 7.20
N ARG A 58 1.76 9.33 8.25
CA ARG A 58 2.13 10.25 9.31
C ARG A 58 3.61 10.06 9.60
N LEU A 59 4.28 11.16 9.90
CA LEU A 59 5.64 11.17 10.42
C LEU A 59 5.63 11.88 11.77
N THR A 60 6.01 11.15 12.82
CA THR A 60 6.17 11.70 14.17
C THR A 60 7.64 11.85 14.50
N GLY A 61 8.01 12.91 15.22
CA GLY A 61 9.40 13.21 15.56
C GLY A 61 10.04 14.20 14.58
N ASP A 62 11.34 14.46 14.78
CA ASP A 62 12.07 15.50 14.04
C ASP A 62 12.90 14.96 12.87
N GLU A 63 13.02 13.64 12.76
CA GLU A 63 13.70 12.99 11.64
C GLU A 63 12.98 13.24 10.32
N ARG A 64 13.72 13.16 9.22
CA ARG A 64 13.25 13.57 7.90
C ARG A 64 13.37 12.44 6.89
N ILE A 65 12.46 12.42 5.93
CA ILE A 65 12.49 11.48 4.81
C ILE A 65 13.70 11.82 3.94
N ASP A 66 14.57 10.85 3.74
CA ASP A 66 15.75 11.02 2.91
C ASP A 66 15.63 10.20 1.62
N VAL A 67 16.69 10.21 0.82
CA VAL A 67 16.79 9.45 -0.42
C VAL A 67 18.07 8.61 -0.42
N ARG A 68 17.97 7.40 -0.97
CA ARG A 68 19.08 6.50 -1.26
C ARG A 68 18.85 5.91 -2.65
N ASP A 69 19.86 5.98 -3.52
CA ASP A 69 19.80 5.46 -4.90
C ASP A 69 18.57 5.94 -5.71
N GLY A 70 18.12 7.17 -5.43
CA GLY A 70 16.95 7.78 -6.09
C GLY A 70 15.60 7.33 -5.52
N ALA A 71 15.58 6.53 -4.46
CA ALA A 71 14.37 6.07 -3.78
C ALA A 71 14.25 6.64 -2.35
N LEU A 72 13.02 6.95 -1.93
CA LEU A 72 12.75 7.46 -0.59
C LEU A 72 13.09 6.44 0.48
N VAL A 73 13.64 6.93 1.59
CA VAL A 73 13.91 6.17 2.82
C VAL A 73 13.21 6.88 3.98
N PHE A 74 12.31 6.15 4.63
CA PHE A 74 11.50 6.68 5.71
C PHE A 74 12.18 6.48 7.07
N PRO A 75 12.22 7.51 7.93
CA PRO A 75 12.84 7.41 9.26
C PRO A 75 11.91 6.72 10.28
N PRO A 76 12.45 6.29 11.43
CA PRO A 76 11.68 6.00 12.63
C PRO A 76 10.61 7.07 12.93
N GLY A 77 9.44 6.63 13.38
CA GLY A 77 8.28 7.49 13.61
C GLY A 77 7.38 7.65 12.38
N THR A 78 7.75 7.07 11.23
CA THR A 78 6.84 6.96 10.08
C THR A 78 5.80 5.86 10.31
N GLU A 79 4.54 6.13 9.99
CA GLU A 79 3.47 5.13 9.86
C GLU A 79 2.71 5.38 8.55
N ALA A 80 2.57 4.35 7.72
CA ALA A 80 1.88 4.43 6.44
C ALA A 80 0.85 3.31 6.30
N ASP A 81 -0.39 3.66 5.96
CA ASP A 81 -1.54 2.77 5.89
C ASP A 81 -2.23 2.83 4.53
N ARG A 82 -2.30 1.71 3.81
CA ARG A 82 -3.27 1.50 2.74
C ARG A 82 -4.59 1.04 3.34
N VAL A 83 -5.61 1.87 3.22
CA VAL A 83 -6.96 1.58 3.69
C VAL A 83 -7.87 1.28 2.50
N GLU A 84 -8.41 0.08 2.46
CA GLU A 84 -9.50 -0.29 1.57
C GLU A 84 -10.83 -0.03 2.26
N TYR A 85 -11.65 0.82 1.64
CA TYR A 85 -13.03 1.05 2.03
C TYR A 85 -13.98 0.29 1.13
N ARG A 86 -15.11 -0.11 1.70
CA ARG A 86 -16.26 -0.67 0.98
C ARG A 86 -17.51 0.14 1.30
N ARG A 87 -18.41 0.25 0.32
CA ARG A 87 -19.72 0.89 0.51
C ARG A 87 -20.71 -0.08 1.14
N LYS A 88 -21.29 0.29 2.27
CA LYS A 88 -22.35 -0.42 2.99
C LYS A 88 -23.41 0.60 3.41
N ASP A 89 -24.67 0.33 3.09
CA ASP A 89 -25.80 1.20 3.41
C ASP A 89 -25.56 2.67 3.00
N GLY A 90 -25.01 2.85 1.79
CA GLY A 90 -24.67 4.16 1.22
C GLY A 90 -23.38 4.81 1.74
N ARG A 91 -22.82 4.32 2.85
CA ARG A 91 -21.64 4.87 3.54
C ARG A 91 -20.39 4.03 3.30
N PHE A 92 -19.21 4.64 3.39
CA PHE A 92 -17.95 3.88 3.36
C PHE A 92 -17.61 3.34 4.75
N THR A 93 -17.22 2.08 4.83
CA THR A 93 -16.63 1.45 6.02
C THR A 93 -15.28 0.85 5.66
N VAL A 94 -14.38 0.76 6.64
CA VAL A 94 -13.08 0.12 6.47
C VAL A 94 -13.28 -1.37 6.25
N ALA A 95 -12.70 -1.88 5.17
CA ALA A 95 -12.70 -3.30 4.84
C ALA A 95 -11.39 -3.97 5.18
N ASP A 96 -10.27 -3.30 4.93
CA ASP A 96 -8.92 -3.83 5.08
C ASP A 96 -7.97 -2.67 5.34
N VAL A 97 -7.04 -2.83 6.26
CA VAL A 97 -5.90 -1.94 6.41
C VAL A 97 -4.64 -2.76 6.33
N ARG A 98 -3.67 -2.28 5.56
CA ARG A 98 -2.32 -2.84 5.49
C ARG A 98 -1.34 -1.70 5.55
N GLY A 99 -0.35 -1.80 6.42
CA GLY A 99 0.58 -0.72 6.59
C GLY A 99 1.95 -1.17 7.04
N THR A 100 2.80 -0.18 7.24
CA THR A 100 4.12 -0.35 7.84
C THR A 100 4.37 0.78 8.81
N ARG A 101 4.91 0.42 9.97
CA ARG A 101 5.45 1.34 10.96
C ARG A 101 6.96 1.21 10.99
N PHE A 102 7.64 2.34 11.08
CA PHE A 102 9.09 2.43 11.16
C PHE A 102 9.45 2.84 12.57
N ASP A 103 10.33 2.09 13.24
CA ASP A 103 10.93 2.46 14.51
C ASP A 103 12.44 2.20 14.51
N ALA A 104 13.09 2.43 15.66
CA ALA A 104 14.53 2.24 15.80
C ALA A 104 14.97 0.77 15.58
N GLU A 105 14.06 -0.20 15.69
CA GLU A 105 14.35 -1.62 15.45
C GLU A 105 14.12 -2.00 13.97
N GLY A 106 13.44 -1.15 13.21
CA GLY A 106 13.25 -1.28 11.77
C GLY A 106 11.78 -1.24 11.36
N GLU A 107 11.45 -2.01 10.32
CA GLU A 107 10.13 -2.02 9.70
C GLU A 107 9.23 -3.09 10.34
N HIS A 108 8.01 -2.68 10.68
CA HIS A 108 6.96 -3.57 11.18
C HIS A 108 5.78 -3.50 10.23
N PHE A 109 5.39 -4.64 9.66
CA PHE A 109 4.16 -4.76 8.93
C PHE A 109 3.00 -4.92 9.89
N HIS A 110 1.85 -4.38 9.50
CA HIS A 110 0.60 -4.65 10.20
C HIS A 110 -0.56 -4.78 9.23
N ALA A 111 -1.57 -5.51 9.69
CA ALA A 111 -2.85 -5.58 9.01
C ALA A 111 -3.97 -5.41 10.03
N PHE A 112 -5.03 -4.67 9.67
CA PHE A 112 -6.24 -4.53 10.47
C PHE A 112 -7.49 -4.88 9.66
N ARG A 113 -8.50 -5.42 10.33
CA ARG A 113 -9.81 -5.75 9.79
C ARG A 113 -10.88 -5.30 10.79
N PRO A 114 -12.11 -4.98 10.33
CA PRO A 114 -13.16 -4.61 11.26
C PRO A 114 -13.60 -5.82 12.08
N GLU A 115 -13.87 -5.62 13.38
CA GLU A 115 -14.39 -6.67 14.26
C GLU A 115 -15.74 -7.20 13.80
N ARG A 116 -16.55 -6.35 13.17
CA ARG A 116 -17.86 -6.66 12.62
C ARG A 116 -18.08 -5.93 11.30
N ALA A 117 -19.08 -6.36 10.53
CA ALA A 117 -19.35 -5.77 9.22
C ALA A 117 -20.01 -4.38 9.30
N GLU A 118 -20.34 -3.84 10.47
CA GLU A 118 -21.02 -2.55 10.61
C GLU A 118 -20.12 -1.35 10.24
N VAL A 119 -20.76 -0.24 9.85
CA VAL A 119 -20.08 1.03 9.63
C VAL A 119 -19.50 1.53 10.95
N GLY A 120 -18.20 1.85 10.96
CA GLY A 120 -17.52 2.35 12.15
C GLY A 120 -17.17 1.28 13.19
N SER A 121 -17.29 -0.01 12.85
CA SER A 121 -16.78 -1.09 13.71
C SER A 121 -15.32 -0.82 14.08
N PRO A 122 -14.92 -1.01 15.35
CA PRO A 122 -13.52 -1.05 15.74
C PRO A 122 -12.75 -2.03 14.86
N LEU A 123 -11.47 -1.74 14.65
CA LEU A 123 -10.57 -2.64 13.95
C LEU A 123 -9.80 -3.49 14.94
N PHE A 124 -9.54 -4.74 14.58
CA PHE A 124 -8.55 -5.60 15.23
C PHE A 124 -7.47 -5.96 14.22
N GLY A 125 -6.27 -6.30 14.69
CA GLY A 125 -5.24 -6.79 13.80
C GLY A 125 -3.97 -7.21 14.50
N VAL A 126 -2.94 -7.43 13.70
CA VAL A 126 -1.63 -7.93 14.15
C VAL A 126 -0.52 -7.12 13.52
N GLU A 127 0.58 -6.97 14.25
CA GLU A 127 1.83 -6.33 13.82
C GLU A 127 2.97 -7.33 13.97
N TRP A 128 3.90 -7.35 13.01
CA TRP A 128 5.10 -8.17 13.04
C TRP A 128 6.26 -7.48 12.32
N ARG A 129 7.49 -7.73 12.78
CA ARG A 129 8.70 -7.20 12.14
C ARG A 129 8.86 -7.79 10.73
N ARG A 130 9.30 -6.98 9.76
CA ARG A 130 9.69 -7.46 8.43
C ARG A 130 10.76 -8.56 8.58
N GLY A 131 10.56 -9.67 7.88
CA GLY A 131 11.46 -10.81 7.91
C GLY A 131 11.24 -11.78 9.09
N ASP A 132 10.39 -11.43 10.07
CA ASP A 132 10.01 -12.37 11.13
C ASP A 132 8.89 -13.31 10.66
N GLU A 133 9.31 -14.38 9.99
CA GLU A 133 8.41 -15.41 9.47
C GLU A 133 7.59 -16.11 10.58
N ARG A 134 8.15 -16.23 11.79
CA ARG A 134 7.43 -16.86 12.91
C ARG A 134 6.30 -15.95 13.39
N ALA A 135 6.57 -14.67 13.63
CA ALA A 135 5.55 -13.71 14.05
C ALA A 135 4.47 -13.55 12.96
N ARG A 136 4.86 -13.54 11.68
CA ARG A 136 3.91 -13.53 10.56
C ARG A 136 2.95 -14.73 10.60
N ARG A 137 3.47 -15.96 10.78
CA ARG A 137 2.62 -17.17 10.90
C ARG A 137 1.65 -17.09 12.07
N LEU A 138 2.12 -16.64 13.24
CA LEU A 138 1.24 -16.43 14.41
C LEU A 138 0.15 -15.39 14.12
N GLY A 139 0.47 -14.32 13.39
CA GLY A 139 -0.49 -13.33 12.93
C GLY A 139 -1.55 -13.91 11.99
N ILE A 140 -1.14 -14.77 11.05
CA ILE A 140 -2.05 -15.51 10.16
C ILE A 140 -3.02 -16.36 10.98
N GLU A 141 -2.52 -17.18 11.91
CA GLU A 141 -3.36 -18.04 12.75
C GLU A 141 -4.37 -17.24 13.61
N LEU A 142 -3.96 -16.06 14.11
CA LEU A 142 -4.86 -15.17 14.87
C LEU A 142 -6.01 -14.67 13.99
N PHE A 143 -5.70 -14.24 12.76
CA PHE A 143 -6.72 -13.82 11.80
C PHE A 143 -7.64 -14.96 11.38
N GLU A 144 -7.10 -16.14 11.10
CA GLU A 144 -7.90 -17.33 10.77
C GLU A 144 -8.91 -17.62 11.89
N ARG A 145 -8.43 -17.74 13.14
CA ARG A 145 -9.31 -17.96 14.30
C ARG A 145 -10.36 -16.86 14.47
N ALA A 146 -9.99 -15.60 14.28
CA ALA A 146 -10.93 -14.48 14.38
C ALA A 146 -12.01 -14.55 13.28
N MET A 147 -11.60 -14.81 12.04
CA MET A 147 -12.50 -14.89 10.89
C MET A 147 -13.41 -16.11 10.92
N HIS A 148 -12.94 -17.28 11.38
CA HIS A 148 -13.84 -18.43 11.57
C HIS A 148 -14.91 -18.17 12.65
N ARG A 149 -14.66 -17.25 13.59
CA ARG A 149 -15.65 -16.77 14.58
C ARG A 149 -16.52 -15.61 14.10
N GLY A 150 -16.42 -15.23 12.82
CA GLY A 150 -17.27 -14.21 12.20
C GLY A 150 -16.73 -12.78 12.25
N ALA A 151 -15.52 -12.56 12.79
CA ALA A 151 -14.88 -11.24 12.74
C ALA A 151 -14.15 -11.01 11.40
N GLY A 152 -13.76 -9.77 11.11
CA GLY A 152 -12.84 -9.46 10.01
C GLY A 152 -13.51 -9.37 8.64
N PHE A 153 -14.84 -9.53 8.56
CA PHE A 153 -15.59 -9.35 7.32
C PHE A 153 -16.21 -7.97 7.27
N SER A 154 -16.10 -7.33 6.10
CA SER A 154 -16.78 -6.06 5.78
C SER A 154 -18.15 -6.27 5.12
N HIS A 155 -18.58 -7.51 4.95
CA HIS A 155 -19.85 -7.90 4.35
C HIS A 155 -20.53 -8.90 5.28
N GLY A 156 -21.78 -8.67 5.66
CA GLY A 156 -22.52 -9.56 6.56
C GLY A 156 -22.78 -10.95 5.95
N GLU A 157 -22.97 -11.00 4.62
CA GLU A 157 -23.36 -12.22 3.89
C GLU A 157 -22.26 -13.31 3.87
N VAL A 158 -20.99 -12.90 3.89
CA VAL A 158 -19.84 -13.83 3.87
C VAL A 158 -19.79 -14.69 5.14
N GLY A 159 -20.54 -14.30 6.18
CA GLY A 159 -20.65 -15.03 7.44
C GLY A 159 -21.63 -16.20 7.44
N HIS A 160 -22.49 -16.40 6.43
CA HIS A 160 -23.57 -17.40 6.54
C HIS A 160 -23.27 -18.77 5.93
N ASP A 161 -22.49 -18.83 4.86
CA ASP A 161 -22.07 -20.09 4.22
C ASP A 161 -20.61 -20.43 4.57
N GLU A 162 -20.37 -21.65 5.08
CA GLU A 162 -19.07 -22.11 5.54
C GLU A 162 -18.03 -22.14 4.39
N ARG A 163 -18.44 -22.62 3.21
CA ARG A 163 -17.54 -22.70 2.05
C ARG A 163 -17.08 -21.31 1.59
N THR A 164 -17.97 -20.34 1.60
CA THR A 164 -17.69 -18.94 1.26
C THR A 164 -16.79 -18.30 2.32
N ARG A 165 -17.03 -18.59 3.61
CA ARG A 165 -16.19 -18.13 4.72
C ARG A 165 -14.76 -18.65 4.57
N ASP A 166 -14.59 -19.96 4.39
CA ASP A 166 -13.28 -20.60 4.26
C ASP A 166 -12.50 -20.10 3.04
N GLY A 167 -13.19 -19.91 1.91
CA GLY A 167 -12.61 -19.31 0.72
C GLY A 167 -12.09 -17.88 0.97
N SER A 168 -12.84 -17.10 1.74
CA SER A 168 -12.48 -15.73 2.13
C SER A 168 -11.28 -15.72 3.09
N VAL A 169 -11.27 -16.61 4.08
CA VAL A 169 -10.16 -16.79 5.03
C VAL A 169 -8.88 -17.14 4.26
N ARG A 170 -8.89 -18.20 3.44
CA ARG A 170 -7.73 -18.60 2.63
C ARG A 170 -7.25 -17.53 1.66
N ARG A 171 -8.15 -16.72 1.11
CA ARG A 171 -7.76 -15.59 0.26
C ARG A 171 -7.06 -14.52 1.09
N PHE A 172 -7.62 -14.14 2.22
CA PHE A 172 -7.07 -13.10 3.07
C PHE A 172 -5.70 -13.47 3.63
N THR A 173 -5.53 -14.70 4.11
CA THR A 173 -4.28 -15.15 4.74
C THR A 173 -3.12 -15.22 3.77
N ARG A 174 -3.37 -15.63 2.51
CA ARG A 174 -2.37 -15.54 1.43
C ARG A 174 -1.86 -14.12 1.20
N LEU A 175 -2.71 -13.12 1.41
CA LEU A 175 -2.32 -11.74 1.25
C LEU A 175 -1.47 -11.24 2.44
N LEU A 176 -1.40 -11.94 3.57
CA LEU A 176 -0.58 -11.49 4.72
C LEU A 176 0.93 -11.70 4.53
N ASP A 177 1.36 -12.28 3.41
CA ASP A 177 2.76 -12.22 2.99
C ASP A 177 3.11 -10.85 2.38
N CYS A 178 3.18 -9.83 3.24
CA CYS A 178 3.47 -8.46 2.80
C CYS A 178 4.86 -8.35 2.17
N ALA A 179 5.85 -9.10 2.66
CA ALA A 179 7.24 -8.98 2.22
C ALA A 179 7.44 -9.34 0.74
N SER A 180 6.71 -10.32 0.21
CA SER A 180 6.82 -10.73 -1.20
C SER A 180 6.34 -9.66 -2.18
N CYS A 181 5.36 -8.84 -1.77
CA CYS A 181 4.85 -7.74 -2.59
C CYS A 181 5.62 -6.44 -2.38
N HIS A 182 6.08 -6.21 -1.14
CA HIS A 182 6.70 -4.98 -0.65
C HIS A 182 8.22 -5.12 -0.49
N GLY A 183 8.89 -5.85 -1.39
CA GLY A 183 10.35 -5.85 -1.47
C GLY A 183 10.87 -4.41 -1.63
N HIS A 184 12.01 -4.09 -1.02
CA HIS A 184 12.66 -2.79 -1.20
C HIS A 184 13.08 -2.61 -2.65
N GLU A 185 12.84 -1.42 -3.20
CA GLU A 185 13.29 -1.01 -4.55
C GLU A 185 12.88 -2.01 -5.64
N ARG A 186 11.72 -2.65 -5.46
CA ARG A 186 11.16 -3.59 -6.42
C ARG A 186 10.90 -2.83 -7.71
N ALA A 187 11.50 -3.30 -8.80
CA ALA A 187 11.23 -2.78 -10.12
C ALA A 187 9.75 -2.91 -10.47
N GLU A 188 9.31 -2.05 -11.39
CA GLU A 188 8.02 -2.24 -12.05
C GLU A 188 7.99 -3.62 -12.70
N ALA A 189 6.82 -4.27 -12.67
CA ALA A 189 6.66 -5.54 -13.36
C ALA A 189 6.85 -5.31 -14.85
N SER A 190 7.58 -6.21 -15.51
CA SER A 190 7.72 -6.12 -16.96
C SER A 190 6.34 -6.11 -17.63
N PRO A 191 6.21 -5.43 -18.78
CA PRO A 191 4.94 -5.38 -19.49
C PRO A 191 4.34 -6.78 -19.75
N GLU A 192 5.20 -7.75 -20.09
CA GLU A 192 4.88 -9.15 -20.34
C GLU A 192 4.48 -9.97 -19.10
N ALA A 193 4.80 -9.51 -17.88
CA ALA A 193 4.55 -10.29 -16.67
C ALA A 193 3.04 -10.41 -16.37
N ALA A 194 2.50 -11.61 -16.53
CA ALA A 194 1.19 -11.98 -16.00
C ALA A 194 1.27 -12.18 -14.48
N THR A 195 1.45 -11.09 -13.74
CA THR A 195 1.56 -11.12 -12.28
C THR A 195 0.23 -10.77 -11.60
N PRO A 196 -0.18 -11.49 -10.54
CA PRO A 196 -1.29 -11.07 -9.70
C PRO A 196 -0.93 -9.87 -8.79
N LEU A 197 0.34 -9.44 -8.80
CA LEU A 197 0.86 -8.34 -7.99
C LEU A 197 0.61 -6.99 -8.67
N PRO A 198 0.68 -5.88 -7.90
CA PRO A 198 0.75 -4.55 -8.50
C PRO A 198 1.90 -4.47 -9.51
N ARG A 199 1.64 -3.87 -10.67
CA ARG A 199 2.67 -3.64 -11.68
C ARG A 199 3.62 -2.52 -11.26
N ARG A 200 3.13 -1.56 -10.47
CA ARG A 200 3.93 -0.51 -9.85
C ARG A 200 5.10 -1.05 -9.04
N GLY A 201 6.27 -0.45 -9.20
CA GLY A 201 7.44 -0.71 -8.36
C GLY A 201 7.24 -0.21 -6.93
N THR A 202 8.27 -0.37 -6.11
CA THR A 202 8.33 0.18 -4.74
C THR A 202 9.51 1.15 -4.60
N ASP A 203 9.48 1.95 -3.54
CA ASP A 203 10.61 2.79 -3.12
C ASP A 203 11.60 2.03 -2.20
N GLY A 204 12.54 2.76 -1.60
CA GLY A 204 13.60 2.24 -0.73
C GLY A 204 13.08 1.53 0.52
N SER A 205 11.83 1.79 0.90
CA SER A 205 11.15 1.18 2.04
C SER A 205 10.09 0.16 1.62
N GLY A 206 9.99 -0.17 0.34
CA GLY A 206 9.07 -1.20 -0.15
C GLY A 206 7.63 -0.68 -0.32
N MET A 207 7.43 0.63 -0.36
CA MET A 207 6.12 1.25 -0.53
C MET A 207 5.85 1.57 -1.99
N HIS A 208 4.66 1.18 -2.48
CA HIS A 208 4.28 1.50 -3.85
C HIS A 208 3.97 2.99 -4.02
N VAL A 209 3.16 3.58 -3.15
CA VAL A 209 2.49 4.86 -3.45
C VAL A 209 3.42 6.06 -3.49
N PHE A 210 4.40 6.19 -2.60
CA PHE A 210 5.15 7.45 -2.47
C PHE A 210 5.99 7.78 -3.70
N ARG A 211 6.59 6.76 -4.32
CA ARG A 211 7.24 6.89 -5.63
C ARG A 211 6.31 7.51 -6.67
N TYR A 212 5.05 7.07 -6.71
CA TYR A 212 4.06 7.56 -7.69
C TYR A 212 3.33 8.83 -7.25
N VAL A 213 3.39 9.26 -5.99
CA VAL A 213 2.99 10.64 -5.63
C VAL A 213 3.96 11.62 -6.27
N LEU A 214 5.25 11.27 -6.31
CA LEU A 214 6.33 12.07 -6.90
C LEU A 214 6.56 11.77 -8.39
N ALA A 215 5.69 11.01 -9.06
CA ALA A 215 5.79 10.75 -10.50
C ALA A 215 4.46 11.05 -11.19
N ASN A 216 4.52 11.61 -12.39
CA ASN A 216 3.32 11.85 -13.23
C ASN A 216 2.97 10.66 -14.11
N GLU A 217 3.70 9.56 -14.01
CA GLU A 217 3.48 8.38 -14.82
C GLU A 217 3.53 7.12 -13.98
N ALA A 218 2.75 6.13 -14.36
CA ALA A 218 2.72 4.82 -13.73
C ALA A 218 2.27 3.75 -14.73
N PRO A 219 2.72 2.50 -14.59
CA PRO A 219 2.19 1.40 -15.39
C PRO A 219 0.69 1.21 -15.11
N MET A 220 -0.06 0.86 -16.16
CA MET A 220 -1.47 0.51 -16.02
C MET A 220 -1.63 -0.71 -15.11
N GLU A 221 -2.44 -0.56 -14.06
CA GLU A 221 -2.74 -1.66 -13.15
C GLU A 221 -3.91 -2.50 -13.67
N THR A 222 -3.80 -3.83 -13.55
CA THR A 222 -4.76 -4.77 -14.17
C THR A 222 -5.41 -5.74 -13.19
N TYR A 223 -5.07 -5.66 -11.90
CA TYR A 223 -5.57 -6.57 -10.86
C TYR A 223 -7.04 -6.31 -10.45
N ARG A 224 -7.68 -5.30 -11.03
CA ARG A 224 -9.10 -4.93 -10.85
C ARG A 224 -9.71 -4.54 -12.20
N PRO A 225 -11.05 -4.66 -12.36
CA PRO A 225 -11.66 -4.55 -13.69
C PRO A 225 -11.88 -3.12 -14.21
N ILE A 226 -11.94 -2.12 -13.32
CA ILE A 226 -12.25 -0.73 -13.70
C ILE A 226 -11.00 0.13 -13.61
N ASP A 227 -10.71 0.85 -14.69
CA ASP A 227 -9.69 1.89 -14.71
C ASP A 227 -10.36 3.27 -14.51
N PRO A 228 -10.18 3.92 -13.34
CA PRO A 228 -10.78 5.23 -13.08
C PRO A 228 -10.11 6.38 -13.86
N ASN A 229 -9.03 6.12 -14.58
CA ASN A 229 -8.30 7.14 -15.32
C ASN A 229 -8.79 7.31 -16.77
N ALA A 230 -9.65 6.42 -17.26
CA ALA A 230 -10.00 6.38 -18.68
C ALA A 230 -10.82 7.57 -19.17
N ASP A 231 -11.54 8.21 -18.26
CA ASP A 231 -12.38 9.39 -18.52
C ASP A 231 -11.71 10.70 -18.04
N ASP A 232 -10.47 10.62 -17.54
CA ASP A 232 -9.71 11.79 -17.10
C ASP A 232 -9.06 12.47 -18.33
N PRO A 233 -9.43 13.72 -18.66
CA PRO A 233 -8.93 14.39 -19.87
C PRO A 233 -7.44 14.71 -19.80
N PHE A 234 -6.82 14.64 -18.62
CA PHE A 234 -5.39 14.89 -18.43
C PHE A 234 -4.57 13.60 -18.39
N VAL A 235 -5.19 12.43 -18.56
CA VAL A 235 -4.50 11.14 -18.63
C VAL A 235 -4.37 10.68 -20.09
N SER A 236 -3.14 10.34 -20.47
CA SER A 236 -2.84 9.67 -21.74
C SER A 236 -2.30 8.26 -21.49
N TYR A 237 -2.60 7.35 -22.42
CA TYR A 237 -2.05 5.99 -22.45
C TYR A 237 -0.92 5.96 -23.47
N VAL A 238 0.28 5.62 -23.02
CA VAL A 238 1.50 5.64 -23.82
C VAL A 238 2.05 4.22 -23.92
N CYS A 239 2.21 3.74 -25.15
CA CYS A 239 2.89 2.48 -25.44
C CYS A 239 4.36 2.72 -25.73
N ALA A 240 5.23 1.84 -25.23
CA ALA A 240 6.67 1.95 -25.43
C ALA A 240 7.08 1.77 -26.90
N ASP A 241 6.28 1.02 -27.68
CA ASP A 241 6.43 0.82 -29.13
C ASP A 241 5.76 1.94 -29.97
N GLU A 242 5.36 3.05 -29.33
CA GLU A 242 4.65 4.18 -29.93
C GLU A 242 3.30 3.83 -30.60
N SER A 243 2.83 2.59 -30.43
CA SER A 243 1.54 2.18 -30.97
C SER A 243 0.39 2.88 -30.27
N THR A 244 -0.74 2.98 -30.98
CA THR A 244 -2.00 3.44 -30.36
C THR A 244 -2.55 2.32 -29.47
N PRO A 245 -2.77 2.56 -28.17
CA PRO A 245 -3.38 1.56 -27.29
C PRO A 245 -4.76 1.14 -27.80
N THR A 246 -5.02 -0.16 -27.79
CA THR A 246 -6.29 -0.78 -28.20
C THR A 246 -7.02 -1.39 -27.02
N GLY A 247 -8.34 -1.53 -27.10
CA GLY A 247 -9.19 -2.09 -26.05
C GLY A 247 -10.30 -1.15 -25.57
N ALA A 248 -11.16 -1.65 -24.69
CA ALA A 248 -12.28 -0.86 -24.18
C ALA A 248 -11.81 0.12 -23.10
N ARG A 249 -12.01 1.43 -23.36
CA ARG A 249 -11.81 2.48 -22.34
C ARG A 249 -12.64 2.19 -21.08
N GLY A 250 -12.11 2.57 -19.93
CA GLY A 250 -12.73 2.34 -18.61
C GLY A 250 -12.49 0.93 -18.06
N THR A 251 -11.88 0.05 -18.85
CA THR A 251 -11.54 -1.32 -18.44
C THR A 251 -10.03 -1.50 -18.36
N THR A 252 -9.59 -2.52 -17.63
CA THR A 252 -8.18 -2.90 -17.56
C THR A 252 -7.71 -3.79 -18.71
N SER A 253 -8.48 -3.85 -19.80
CA SER A 253 -8.14 -4.63 -21.00
C SER A 253 -7.37 -3.84 -22.05
N ILE A 254 -6.99 -2.59 -21.79
CA ILE A 254 -6.23 -1.77 -22.75
C ILE A 254 -4.83 -2.36 -22.94
N ARG A 255 -4.38 -2.52 -24.19
CA ARG A 255 -3.10 -3.12 -24.58
C ARG A 255 -2.43 -2.37 -25.73
N CYS A 256 -1.10 -2.42 -25.76
CA CYS A 256 -0.28 -1.97 -26.89
C CYS A 256 -0.30 -2.98 -28.03
N ALA A 257 0.19 -2.62 -29.22
CA ALA A 257 0.19 -3.50 -30.39
C ALA A 257 1.00 -4.77 -30.17
N ASN A 258 2.10 -4.68 -29.41
CA ASN A 258 2.91 -5.82 -28.98
C ASN A 258 2.32 -6.66 -27.83
N GLY A 259 1.12 -6.31 -27.34
CA GLY A 259 0.44 -7.01 -26.24
C GLY A 259 0.75 -6.50 -24.84
N ASP A 260 1.63 -5.49 -24.72
CA ASP A 260 2.02 -4.90 -23.45
C ASP A 260 0.91 -4.07 -22.80
N VAL A 261 1.06 -3.83 -21.49
CA VAL A 261 0.25 -2.81 -20.81
C VAL A 261 0.83 -1.42 -21.05
N PRO A 262 0.00 -0.40 -21.33
CA PRO A 262 0.51 0.95 -21.50
C PRO A 262 0.97 1.56 -20.17
N THR A 263 1.84 2.57 -20.27
CA THR A 263 2.11 3.52 -19.18
C THR A 263 1.08 4.64 -19.24
N LEU A 264 0.48 4.99 -18.10
CA LEU A 264 -0.40 6.14 -18.02
C LEU A 264 0.45 7.37 -17.66
N ARG A 265 0.21 8.48 -18.34
CA ARG A 265 0.86 9.77 -18.07
C ARG A 265 -0.18 10.84 -17.77
N TYR A 266 0.00 11.53 -16.65
CA TYR A 266 -0.84 12.63 -16.19
C TYR A 266 -0.20 13.99 -16.53
N ALA A 267 -0.93 14.83 -17.25
CA ALA A 267 -0.52 16.20 -17.56
C ALA A 267 -0.85 17.13 -16.39
N LEU A 268 -0.06 17.06 -15.30
CA LEU A 268 -0.34 17.76 -14.05
C LEU A 268 -0.45 19.29 -14.23
N ALA A 269 0.44 19.90 -15.01
CA ALA A 269 0.42 21.34 -15.25
C ALA A 269 -0.89 21.79 -15.94
N ASP A 270 -1.33 21.05 -16.97
CA ASP A 270 -2.58 21.34 -17.68
C ASP A 270 -3.79 21.16 -16.76
N ALA A 271 -3.77 20.11 -15.92
CA ALA A 271 -4.82 19.83 -14.94
C ALA A 271 -4.92 20.95 -13.89
N LEU A 272 -3.78 21.46 -13.39
CA LEU A 272 -3.74 22.59 -12.47
C LEU A 272 -4.25 23.88 -13.14
N ALA A 273 -3.85 24.14 -14.38
CA ALA A 273 -4.34 25.30 -15.15
C ALA A 273 -5.86 25.26 -15.36
N ALA A 274 -6.44 24.06 -15.46
CA ALA A 274 -7.88 23.85 -15.55
C ALA A 274 -8.62 23.83 -14.20
N GLY A 275 -7.91 23.97 -13.07
CA GLY A 275 -8.50 23.92 -11.72
C GLY A 275 -9.00 22.54 -11.30
N ASP A 276 -8.38 21.47 -11.83
CA ASP A 276 -8.77 20.10 -11.50
C ASP A 276 -8.52 19.78 -10.01
N SER A 277 -9.58 19.34 -9.33
CA SER A 277 -9.53 19.03 -7.89
C SER A 277 -8.55 17.90 -7.53
N HIS A 278 -8.33 16.94 -8.44
CA HIS A 278 -7.41 15.84 -8.20
C HIS A 278 -5.95 16.30 -8.35
N ALA A 279 -5.66 17.16 -9.33
CA ALA A 279 -4.36 17.82 -9.46
C ALA A 279 -3.98 18.60 -8.19
N HIS A 280 -4.94 19.32 -7.59
CA HIS A 280 -4.72 19.98 -6.30
C HIS A 280 -4.41 18.99 -5.16
N ALA A 281 -5.15 17.88 -5.06
CA ALA A 281 -4.91 16.85 -4.05
C ALA A 281 -3.54 16.15 -4.20
N VAL A 282 -3.09 15.94 -5.44
CA VAL A 282 -1.73 15.48 -5.75
C VAL A 282 -0.70 16.48 -5.21
N CYS A 283 -0.87 17.78 -5.49
CA CYS A 283 0.06 18.80 -5.03
C CYS A 283 0.05 18.98 -3.51
N ASP A 284 -1.09 18.80 -2.84
CA ASP A 284 -1.15 18.78 -1.37
C ASP A 284 -0.37 17.59 -0.79
N SER A 285 -0.45 16.43 -1.44
CA SER A 285 0.36 15.25 -1.08
C SER A 285 1.85 15.52 -1.25
N ARG A 286 2.27 16.13 -2.37
CA ARG A 286 3.66 16.52 -2.62
C ARG A 286 4.16 17.56 -1.62
N ARG A 287 3.34 18.55 -1.27
CA ARG A 287 3.67 19.59 -0.28
C ARG A 287 3.89 19.00 1.11
N ALA A 288 3.03 18.08 1.54
CA ALA A 288 3.22 17.36 2.79
C ALA A 288 4.54 16.58 2.82
N LEU A 289 4.82 15.79 1.77
CA LEU A 289 6.07 15.04 1.66
C LEU A 289 7.30 15.97 1.64
N ALA A 290 7.27 17.04 0.84
CA ALA A 290 8.37 18.02 0.77
C ALA A 290 8.67 18.68 2.13
N GLY A 291 7.61 18.92 2.92
CA GLY A 291 7.72 19.42 4.30
C GLY A 291 8.39 18.43 5.26
N TRP A 292 8.42 17.14 4.95
CA TRP A 292 9.08 16.09 5.73
C TRP A 292 10.43 15.66 5.17
N MET A 293 10.78 16.08 3.96
CA MET A 293 12.01 15.66 3.29
C MET A 293 13.26 16.38 3.80
N THR A 294 14.40 15.70 3.71
CA THR A 294 15.70 16.34 3.73
C THR A 294 15.87 17.23 2.50
N GLU A 295 16.83 18.15 2.57
CA GLU A 295 17.19 18.97 1.43
C GLU A 295 17.71 18.13 0.24
N ARG A 296 18.42 17.03 0.53
CA ARG A 296 18.90 16.09 -0.48
C ARG A 296 17.74 15.40 -1.21
N ALA A 297 16.73 14.95 -0.48
CA ALA A 297 15.53 14.35 -1.07
C ALA A 297 14.76 15.37 -1.91
N ARG A 298 14.54 16.60 -1.43
CA ARG A 298 13.89 17.67 -2.21
C ARG A 298 14.59 17.93 -3.54
N ARG A 299 15.92 18.07 -3.54
CA ARG A 299 16.69 18.25 -4.79
C ARG A 299 16.55 17.07 -5.75
N THR A 300 16.49 15.85 -5.23
CA THR A 300 16.34 14.65 -6.07
C THR A 300 15.00 14.62 -6.80
N TYR A 301 13.95 15.18 -6.19
CA TYR A 301 12.60 15.25 -6.76
C TYR A 301 12.21 16.68 -7.21
N ALA A 302 13.18 17.59 -7.38
CA ALA A 302 12.91 19.02 -7.59
C ALA A 302 11.96 19.28 -8.75
N SER A 303 12.21 18.69 -9.93
CA SER A 303 11.36 18.89 -11.11
C SER A 303 9.89 18.50 -10.88
N ARG A 304 9.63 17.54 -9.98
CA ARG A 304 8.28 17.06 -9.65
C ARG A 304 7.61 17.95 -8.61
N LEU A 305 8.40 18.53 -7.72
CA LEU A 305 7.94 19.48 -6.71
C LEU A 305 7.64 20.86 -7.34
N GLU A 306 8.49 21.30 -8.27
CA GLU A 306 8.35 22.56 -9.02
C GLU A 306 7.03 22.66 -9.79
N GLU A 307 6.52 21.55 -10.34
CA GLU A 307 5.20 21.49 -10.99
C GLU A 307 4.04 21.91 -10.06
N CYS A 308 4.24 21.81 -8.74
CA CYS A 308 3.30 22.24 -7.71
C CYS A 308 3.69 23.57 -7.03
N GLY A 309 4.70 24.28 -7.56
CA GLY A 309 5.21 25.54 -7.02
C GLY A 309 5.97 25.40 -5.70
N LEU A 310 6.69 24.28 -5.51
CA LEU A 310 7.46 23.96 -4.30
C LEU A 310 8.97 24.02 -4.53
#